data_AF-A0A3S0JNU8-F1
#
_entry.id   AF-A0A3S0JNU8-F1
#
_cell.length_a   1.000
_cell.length_b   1.000
_cell.length_c   1.000
_cell.angle_alpha   90.00
_cell.angle_beta   90.00
_cell.angle_gamma   90.00
#
_symmetry.space_group_name_H-M   'P 1'
#
loop_
_entity.id
_entity.type
_entity.pdbx_description
1 polymer ?
#
loop_
_entity_poly.entity_id
_entity_poly.type
_entity_poly.pdbx_seq_one_letter_code
_entity_poly.pdbx_strand_id
1 'polypeptide(L)'
;MPDTGLFYVLALRLRQGQGGDVECVTHITIQCRKCRAVTVATEHSLGRVPGGTILDCPACGSHQALSNARFLDDRELSTLFAQRC
;
A
#
# COMPACT_ATOMS: atom_id res chain seq x y z
N MET A 1 -1.05 7.18 10.32
CA MET A 1 -1.58 6.91 8.96
C MET A 1 -2.62 7.94 8.55
N PRO A 2 -2.33 8.77 7.54
CA PRO A 2 -3.34 9.63 6.95
C PRO A 2 -4.43 8.75 6.34
N ASP A 3 -5.66 9.19 6.47
CA ASP A 3 -6.84 8.55 5.91
C ASP A 3 -6.62 8.31 4.41
N THR A 4 -6.30 7.08 4.01
CA THR A 4 -6.11 6.71 2.59
C THR A 4 -7.47 6.57 1.89
N GLY A 5 -8.50 7.30 2.29
CA GLY A 5 -9.83 7.24 1.70
C GLY A 5 -10.55 5.93 2.00
N LEU A 6 -10.75 5.08 0.98
CA LEU A 6 -11.59 3.87 1.02
C LEU A 6 -10.94 2.67 1.73
N PHE A 7 -9.63 2.72 1.94
CA PHE A 7 -8.86 1.64 2.53
C PHE A 7 -8.10 2.13 3.75
N TYR A 8 -7.94 1.26 4.74
CA TYR A 8 -7.04 1.44 5.86
C TYR A 8 -5.89 0.45 5.72
N VAL A 9 -4.65 0.93 5.70
CA VAL A 9 -3.48 0.03 5.59
C VAL A 9 -3.13 -0.50 6.98
N LEU A 10 -3.09 -1.81 7.10
CA LEU A 10 -2.76 -2.53 8.35
C LEU A 10 -1.29 -2.94 8.40
N ALA A 11 -0.71 -3.28 7.25
CA ALA A 11 0.71 -3.60 7.12
C ALA A 11 1.17 -3.27 5.71
N LEU A 12 2.44 -2.88 5.54
CA LEU A 12 2.96 -2.46 4.25
C LEU A 12 4.45 -2.80 4.16
N ARG A 13 4.88 -3.46 3.09
CA ARG A 13 6.29 -3.63 2.75
C ARG A 13 6.54 -2.98 1.40
N LEU A 14 7.60 -2.19 1.36
CA LEU A 14 8.02 -1.42 0.20
C LEU A 14 9.46 -1.78 -0.11
N ARG A 15 9.81 -1.79 -1.39
CA ARG A 15 11.19 -1.68 -1.83
C ARG A 15 11.50 -0.22 -2.11
N GLN A 16 12.55 0.29 -1.48
CA GLN A 16 13.06 1.63 -1.76
C GLN A 16 14.17 1.54 -2.79
N GLY A 17 14.16 2.47 -3.76
CA GLY A 17 15.23 2.63 -4.73
C GLY A 17 16.45 3.33 -4.11
N GLN A 18 17.53 3.46 -4.88
CA GLN A 18 18.79 4.07 -4.43
C GLN A 18 18.68 5.54 -3.96
N GLY A 19 17.56 6.22 -4.24
CA GLY A 19 17.29 7.60 -3.81
C GLY A 19 16.36 7.77 -2.60
N GLY A 20 15.89 6.67 -2.00
CA GLY A 20 14.88 6.72 -0.92
C GLY A 20 13.42 6.82 -1.42
N ASP A 21 13.23 6.97 -2.73
CA ASP A 21 11.92 6.83 -3.37
C ASP A 21 11.40 5.40 -3.25
N VAL A 22 10.07 5.26 -3.21
CA VAL A 22 9.42 3.94 -3.29
C VAL A 22 9.54 3.44 -4.72
N GLU A 23 10.37 2.42 -4.91
CA GLU A 23 10.50 1.70 -6.17
C GLU A 23 9.22 0.89 -6.41
N CYS A 24 8.77 0.13 -5.41
CA CYS A 24 7.53 -0.64 -5.50
C CYS A 24 6.97 -1.10 -4.14
N VAL A 25 5.66 -1.33 -4.08
CA VAL A 25 5.01 -2.05 -2.97
C VAL A 25 5.17 -3.56 -3.22
N THR A 26 5.77 -4.27 -2.26
CA THR A 26 6.00 -5.72 -2.34
C THR A 26 4.93 -6.52 -1.61
N HIS A 27 4.40 -5.97 -0.53
CA HIS A 27 3.34 -6.59 0.26
C HIS A 27 2.48 -5.51 0.91
N ILE A 28 1.17 -5.67 0.93
CA ILE A 28 0.27 -4.79 1.67
C ILE A 28 -0.91 -5.57 2.23
N THR A 29 -1.25 -5.27 3.47
CA THR A 29 -2.49 -5.71 4.11
C THR A 29 -3.37 -4.50 4.28
N ILE A 30 -4.56 -4.53 3.71
CA ILE A 30 -5.52 -3.42 3.76
C ILE A 30 -6.87 -3.90 4.28
N GLN A 31 -7.58 -3.03 4.97
CA GLN A 31 -8.97 -3.20 5.33
C GLN A 31 -9.82 -2.24 4.50
N CYS A 32 -10.82 -2.77 3.80
CA CYS A 32 -11.79 -1.95 3.10
C CYS A 32 -12.71 -1.26 4.12
N ARG A 33 -12.85 0.07 4.08
CA ARG A 33 -13.75 0.79 4.99
C ARG A 33 -15.22 0.55 4.69
N LYS A 34 -15.55 0.20 3.44
CA LYS A 34 -16.93 -0.05 2.99
C LYS A 34 -17.50 -1.36 3.54
N CYS A 35 -16.77 -2.47 3.42
CA CYS A 35 -17.26 -3.80 3.82
C CYS A 35 -16.48 -4.44 4.97
N ARG A 36 -15.43 -3.77 5.47
CA ARG A 36 -14.51 -4.24 6.52
C ARG A 36 -13.72 -5.51 6.19
N ALA A 37 -13.78 -6.00 4.96
CA ALA A 37 -12.95 -7.11 4.50
C ALA A 37 -11.47 -6.74 4.55
N VAL A 38 -10.66 -7.66 5.07
CA VAL A 38 -9.20 -7.57 5.05
C VAL A 38 -8.69 -8.28 3.81
N THR A 39 -7.85 -7.60 3.04
CA THR A 39 -7.24 -8.11 1.82
C THR A 39 -5.73 -8.03 1.97
N VAL A 40 -5.06 -9.12 1.62
CA VAL A 40 -3.61 -9.19 1.51
C VAL A 40 -3.27 -9.21 0.03
N ALA A 41 -2.44 -8.27 -0.39
CA ALA A 41 -1.97 -8.18 -1.77
C ALA A 41 -0.44 -8.15 -1.80
N THR A 42 0.13 -8.83 -2.78
CA THR A 42 1.57 -8.93 -3.02
C THR A 42 1.93 -8.21 -4.31
N GLU A 43 3.22 -8.02 -4.57
CA GLU A 43 3.72 -7.42 -5.83
C GLU A 43 3.02 -7.96 -7.09
N HIS A 44 2.76 -9.26 -7.17
CA HIS A 44 2.12 -9.88 -8.34
C HIS A 44 0.61 -9.63 -8.43
N SER A 45 -0.07 -9.35 -7.31
CA SER A 45 -1.52 -9.14 -7.26
C SER A 45 -1.91 -7.67 -7.09
N LEU A 46 -0.92 -6.78 -6.94
CA LEU A 46 -1.12 -5.35 -6.81
C LEU A 46 -1.19 -4.70 -8.20
N GLY A 47 -2.28 -3.98 -8.45
CA GLY A 47 -2.34 -3.10 -9.62
C GLY A 47 -1.32 -1.97 -9.46
N ARG A 48 -0.58 -1.66 -10.52
CA ARG A 48 0.42 -0.58 -10.53
C ARG A 48 0.09 0.43 -11.61
N VAL A 49 0.30 1.69 -11.29
CA VAL A 49 0.27 2.81 -12.24
C VAL A 49 1.54 3.62 -12.07
N PRO A 50 2.00 4.38 -13.09
CA PRO A 50 3.19 5.22 -12.93
C PRO A 50 3.06 6.15 -11.71
N GLY A 51 3.97 6.00 -10.73
CA GLY A 51 3.97 6.79 -9.48
C GLY A 51 2.89 6.41 -8.46
N GLY A 52 2.18 5.31 -8.63
CA GLY A 52 1.10 4.89 -7.73
C GLY A 52 0.79 3.40 -7.71
N THR A 53 -0.01 3.01 -6.73
CA THR A 53 -0.46 1.65 -6.46
C THR A 53 -1.98 1.63 -6.41
N ILE A 54 -2.61 0.66 -7.09
CA ILE A 54 -4.05 0.43 -7.05
C ILE A 54 -4.34 -0.61 -5.96
N LEU A 55 -5.19 -0.22 -5.02
CA LEU A 55 -5.77 -1.10 -4.03
C LEU A 55 -7.14 -1.58 -4.50
N ASP A 56 -7.43 -2.86 -4.33
CA ASP A 56 -8.71 -3.47 -4.68
C ASP A 56 -9.28 -4.27 -3.51
N CYS A 57 -10.59 -4.22 -3.34
CA CYS A 57 -11.33 -5.08 -2.43
C CYS A 57 -12.12 -6.13 -3.24
N PRO A 58 -11.67 -7.39 -3.28
CA PRO A 58 -12.36 -8.43 -4.03
C PRO A 58 -13.75 -8.77 -3.45
N ALA A 59 -14.02 -8.40 -2.20
CA ALA A 59 -15.29 -8.66 -1.54
C ALA A 59 -16.42 -7.70 -1.96
N CYS A 60 -16.11 -6.45 -2.33
CA CYS A 60 -17.13 -5.43 -2.64
C CYS A 60 -16.87 -4.62 -3.90
N GLY A 61 -15.76 -4.88 -4.60
CA GLY A 61 -15.37 -4.22 -5.84
C GLY A 61 -14.89 -2.78 -5.68
N SER A 62 -14.71 -2.29 -4.45
CA SER A 62 -14.09 -0.99 -4.21
C SER A 62 -12.63 -1.04 -4.66
N HIS A 63 -12.18 -0.02 -5.38
CA HIS A 63 -10.80 0.15 -5.78
C HIS A 63 -10.36 1.59 -5.62
N GLN A 64 -9.08 1.82 -5.36
CA GLN A 64 -8.52 3.15 -5.22
C GLN A 64 -7.07 3.20 -5.68
N ALA A 65 -6.73 4.20 -6.49
CA ALA A 65 -5.35 4.53 -6.78
C ALA A 65 -4.76 5.40 -5.65
N LEU A 66 -3.59 5.02 -5.15
CA LEU A 66 -2.80 5.75 -4.18
C LEU A 66 -1.45 6.12 -4.76
N SER A 67 -1.01 7.36 -4.57
CA SER A 67 0.35 7.75 -4.94
C SER A 67 1.38 7.06 -4.04
N ASN A 68 2.50 6.61 -4.62
CA ASN A 68 3.56 5.96 -3.87
C ASN A 68 4.20 6.91 -2.82
N ALA A 69 4.18 8.21 -3.08
CA ALA A 69 4.66 9.23 -2.13
C ALA A 69 3.85 9.24 -0.82
N ARG A 70 2.57 8.82 -0.85
CA ARG A 70 1.73 8.75 0.35
C ARG A 70 2.14 7.63 1.30
N PHE A 71 2.86 6.61 0.82
CA PHE A 71 3.41 5.57 1.69
C PHE A 71 4.66 6.03 2.45
N LEU A 72 5.32 7.11 2.01
CA LEU A 72 6.52 7.66 2.64
C LEU A 72 6.22 8.71 3.73
N ASP A 73 5.03 9.30 3.70
CA ASP A 73 4.62 10.40 4.58
C ASP A 73 4.54 9.98 6.06
N ASP A 74 4.30 8.68 6.33
CA ASP A 74 4.14 8.14 7.68
C ASP A 74 5.48 7.55 8.17
N ARG A 75 6.26 8.37 8.91
CA ARG A 75 7.53 7.98 9.56
C ARG A 75 7.45 6.75 10.47
N GLU A 76 6.26 6.32 10.88
CA GLU A 76 6.05 5.10 11.67
C GLU A 76 6.02 3.83 10.80
N LEU A 77 5.63 3.92 9.53
CA LEU A 77 5.68 2.79 8.59
C LEU A 77 7.12 2.51 8.12
N SER A 78 8.00 3.52 8.07
CA SER A 78 9.40 3.30 7.67
C SER A 78 10.19 2.42 8.64
N THR A 79 9.82 2.40 9.93
CA THR A 79 10.59 1.70 10.98
C THR A 79 10.20 0.24 11.13
N LEU A 80 8.96 -0.14 10.83
CA LEU A 80 8.48 -1.53 10.95
C LEU A 80 8.78 -2.38 9.70
N PHE A 81 9.15 -1.77 8.57
CA PHE A 81 9.07 -2.44 7.28
C PHE A 81 10.26 -2.23 6.34
N ALA A 82 11.33 -1.57 6.80
CA ALA A 82 12.62 -1.53 6.13
C ALA A 82 13.39 -2.86 6.30
N GLN A 83 12.84 -3.96 5.79
CA GLN A 83 13.65 -5.17 5.58
C GLN A 83 14.43 -4.97 4.29
N ARG A 84 15.70 -4.58 4.46
CA ARG A 84 16.73 -4.61 3.42
C ARG A 84 16.62 -5.95 2.67
N CYS A 85 16.50 -5.88 1.34
CA CYS A 85 17.05 -6.96 0.51
C CYS A 85 18.57 -6.98 0.68
#